data_AF-A0A9N9CIE7-F1
#
_entry.id   AF-A0A9N9CIE7-F1
#
_cell.length_a   1.000
_cell.length_b   1.000
_cell.length_c   1.000
_cell.angle_alpha   90.00
_cell.angle_beta   90.00
_cell.angle_gamma   90.00
#
_symmetry.space_group_name_H-M   'P 1'
#
loop_
_entity.id
_entity.type
_entity.pdbx_description
1 polymer ?
#
loop_
_entity_poly.entity_id
_entity_poly.type
_entity_poly.pdbx_seq_one_letter_code
_entity_poly.pdbx_strand_id
1 'polypeptide(L)'
;MKHPRSWPKVYIFAMCTVTLMYLLIGIPAYITYGHTTLSPIYLNLPSGFAVTTSILMMTAHVLLALPIYQTAFSLEIEDYLGINVANIGKIREFIFRVLLRLLIVIITTYLAVTIPYFSDLMALLGAS
;
A
#
# COMPACT_ATOMS: atom_id res chain seq x y z
N MET A 1 15.71 -15.14 10.37
CA MET A 1 17.03 -14.63 9.91
C MET A 1 18.14 -15.39 10.61
N LYS A 2 19.19 -15.82 9.88
CA LYS A 2 20.27 -16.65 10.43
C LYS A 2 21.22 -15.90 11.39
N HIS A 3 21.34 -14.57 11.25
CA HIS A 3 22.15 -13.71 12.11
C HIS A 3 21.36 -12.45 12.54
N PRO A 4 20.80 -12.41 13.76
CA PRO A 4 19.95 -11.29 14.19
C PRO A 4 20.72 -9.99 14.46
N ARG A 5 22.01 -10.07 14.85
CA ARG A 5 22.85 -8.88 15.12
C ARG A 5 23.21 -8.05 13.88
N SER A 6 23.07 -8.61 12.67
CA SER A 6 23.31 -7.87 11.42
C SER A 6 22.08 -7.13 10.91
N TRP A 7 20.95 -7.18 11.62
CA TRP A 7 19.70 -6.52 11.23
C TRP A 7 19.86 -5.03 10.86
N PRO A 8 20.57 -4.19 11.65
CA PRO A 8 20.72 -2.77 11.29
C PRO A 8 21.47 -2.57 9.97
N LYS A 9 22.46 -3.42 9.67
CA LYS A 9 23.20 -3.35 8.41
C LYS A 9 22.31 -3.70 7.23
N VAL A 10 21.55 -4.80 7.34
CA VAL A 10 20.60 -5.23 6.30
C VAL A 10 19.55 -4.15 6.05
N TYR A 11 19.02 -3.54 7.10
CA TYR A 11 18.05 -2.46 6.99
C TYR A 11 18.62 -1.24 6.24
N ILE A 12 19.83 -0.79 6.58
CA ILE A 12 20.49 0.33 5.89
C ILE A 12 20.68 0.00 4.41
N PHE A 13 21.18 -1.19 4.07
CA PHE A 13 21.36 -1.59 2.67
C PHE A 13 20.03 -1.66 1.92
N ALA A 14 18.97 -2.17 2.54
CA ALA A 14 17.63 -2.22 1.93
C ALA A 14 17.10 -0.80 1.67
N MET A 15 17.16 0.09 2.67
CA MET A 15 16.71 1.48 2.54
C MET A 15 17.51 2.26 1.48
N CYS A 16 18.83 2.10 1.44
CA CYS A 16 19.68 2.68 0.39
C CYS A 16 19.29 2.18 -1.01
N THR A 17 19.01 0.88 -1.15
CA THR A 17 18.63 0.28 -2.43
C THR A 17 17.31 0.84 -2.93
N VAL A 18 16.29 0.92 -2.06
CA VAL A 18 14.98 1.47 -2.39
C VAL A 18 15.08 2.96 -2.73
N THR A 19 15.85 3.72 -1.95
CA THR A 19 16.09 5.15 -2.19
C THR A 19 16.75 5.37 -3.56
N LEU A 20 17.75 4.58 -3.90
CA LEU A 20 18.42 4.66 -5.20
C LEU A 20 17.45 4.35 -6.35
N MET A 21 16.62 3.31 -6.23
CA MET A 21 15.61 2.99 -7.23
C MET A 21 14.64 4.15 -7.45
N TYR A 22 14.17 4.78 -6.38
CA TYR A 22 13.28 5.93 -6.50
C TYR A 22 13.95 7.14 -7.15
N LEU A 23 15.23 7.42 -6.83
CA LEU A 23 15.98 8.50 -7.48
C LEU A 23 16.21 8.24 -8.98
N LEU A 24 16.56 7.01 -9.35
CA LEU A 24 16.81 6.61 -10.74
C LEU A 24 15.56 6.74 -11.62
N ILE A 25 14.36 6.58 -11.05
CA ILE A 25 13.09 6.75 -11.78
C ILE A 25 12.63 8.21 -11.70
N GLY A 26 12.70 8.83 -10.52
CA GLY A 26 12.18 10.17 -10.26
C GLY A 26 12.96 11.28 -10.97
N ILE A 27 14.30 11.23 -10.98
CA ILE A 27 15.12 12.29 -11.58
C ILE A 27 14.88 12.38 -13.10
N PRO A 28 14.98 11.30 -13.90
CA PRO A 28 14.73 11.38 -15.34
C PRO A 28 13.29 11.73 -15.68
N ALA A 29 12.32 11.23 -14.89
CA ALA A 29 10.91 11.57 -15.07
C ALA A 29 10.66 13.07 -14.90
N TYR A 30 11.21 13.66 -13.83
CA TYR A 30 11.06 15.10 -13.58
C TYR A 30 11.82 15.96 -14.60
N ILE A 31 13.01 15.53 -15.06
CA ILE A 31 13.74 16.25 -16.11
C ILE A 31 12.93 16.27 -17.42
N THR A 32 12.22 15.17 -17.74
CA THR A 32 11.48 15.03 -19.00
C THR A 32 10.15 15.77 -18.99
N TYR A 33 9.38 15.67 -17.90
CA TYR A 33 8.02 16.20 -17.81
C TYR A 33 7.90 17.46 -16.94
N GLY A 34 8.90 17.77 -16.11
CA GLY A 34 8.93 18.94 -15.25
C GLY A 34 7.63 19.12 -14.45
N HIS A 35 7.04 20.31 -14.56
CA HIS A 35 5.81 20.68 -13.87
C HIS A 35 4.53 20.04 -14.44
N THR A 36 4.57 19.38 -15.60
CA THR A 36 3.40 18.70 -16.17
C THR A 36 3.27 17.24 -15.71
N THR A 37 4.15 16.80 -14.79
CA THR A 37 4.16 15.42 -14.29
C THR A 37 2.87 15.08 -13.53
N LEU A 38 2.05 14.22 -14.11
CA LEU A 38 0.87 13.64 -13.45
C LEU A 38 1.24 12.51 -12.48
N SER A 39 0.47 12.37 -11.40
CA SER A 39 0.45 11.20 -10.53
C SER A 39 -0.83 10.41 -10.79
N PRO A 40 -0.75 9.12 -11.18
CA PRO A 40 0.45 8.31 -11.37
C PRO A 40 1.24 8.61 -12.67
N ILE A 41 2.56 8.40 -12.64
CA ILE A 41 3.51 8.82 -13.70
C ILE A 41 3.20 8.26 -15.09
N TYR A 42 2.64 7.05 -15.18
CA TYR A 42 2.35 6.39 -16.45
C TYR A 42 1.33 7.13 -17.32
N LEU A 43 0.56 8.07 -16.74
CA LEU A 43 -0.34 8.95 -17.49
C LEU A 43 0.40 9.94 -18.41
N ASN A 44 1.67 10.23 -18.13
CA ASN A 44 2.49 11.11 -18.97
C ASN A 44 3.17 10.36 -20.12
N LEU A 45 3.26 9.02 -20.03
CA LEU A 45 3.92 8.23 -21.06
C LEU A 45 3.01 8.02 -22.27
N PRO A 46 3.56 8.02 -23.50
CA PRO A 46 2.80 7.74 -24.69
C PRO A 46 2.20 6.32 -24.63
N SER A 47 0.94 6.18 -25.02
CA SER A 47 0.25 4.90 -25.05
C SER A 47 0.98 3.91 -25.96
N GLY A 48 1.40 2.78 -25.41
CA GLY A 48 2.13 1.76 -26.14
C GLY A 48 2.15 0.43 -25.38
N PHE A 49 2.67 -0.62 -26.02
CA PHE A 49 2.69 -1.98 -25.46
C PHE A 49 3.36 -2.05 -24.08
N ALA A 50 4.45 -1.30 -23.89
CA ALA A 50 5.17 -1.24 -22.62
C ALA A 50 4.29 -0.68 -21.49
N VAL A 51 3.60 0.45 -21.72
CA VAL A 51 2.73 1.10 -20.73
C VAL A 51 1.54 0.20 -20.39
N THR A 52 0.89 -0.39 -21.38
CA THR A 52 -0.23 -1.32 -21.15
C THR A 52 0.19 -2.53 -20.32
N THR A 53 1.35 -3.11 -20.62
CA THR A 53 1.88 -4.25 -19.86
C THR A 53 2.21 -3.85 -18.42
N SER A 54 2.79 -2.66 -18.21
CA SER A 54 3.05 -2.15 -16.86
C SER A 54 1.78 -1.93 -16.06
N ILE A 55 0.73 -1.36 -16.66
CA ILE A 55 -0.57 -1.14 -16.00
C ILE A 55 -1.19 -2.49 -15.59
N LEU A 56 -1.16 -3.49 -16.47
CA LEU A 56 -1.64 -4.83 -16.15
C LEU A 56 -0.86 -5.47 -15.00
N MET A 57 0.48 -5.38 -15.03
CA MET A 57 1.33 -5.93 -13.97
C MET A 57 1.08 -5.25 -12.62
N MET A 58 0.97 -3.92 -12.61
CA MET A 58 0.64 -3.15 -11.40
C MET A 58 -0.74 -3.51 -10.88
N THR A 59 -1.74 -3.60 -11.75
CA THR A 59 -3.10 -3.97 -11.37
C THR A 59 -3.15 -5.37 -10.76
N ALA A 60 -2.50 -6.34 -11.40
CA ALA A 60 -2.39 -7.70 -10.87
C ALA A 60 -1.66 -7.73 -9.52
N HIS A 61 -0.55 -7.01 -9.38
CA HIS A 61 0.18 -6.91 -8.11
C HIS A 61 -0.69 -6.35 -6.99
N VAL A 62 -1.40 -5.23 -7.23
CA VAL A 62 -2.28 -4.60 -6.23
C VAL A 62 -3.43 -5.52 -5.85
N LEU A 63 -4.08 -6.16 -6.83
CA LEU A 63 -5.18 -7.10 -6.57
C LEU A 63 -4.76 -8.27 -5.69
N LEU A 64 -3.54 -8.78 -5.89
CA LEU A 64 -2.99 -9.86 -5.06
C LEU A 64 -2.52 -9.39 -3.68
N ALA A 65 -2.07 -8.14 -3.57
CA ALA A 65 -1.60 -7.56 -2.32
C ALA A 65 -2.75 -7.11 -1.40
N LEU A 66 -3.87 -6.65 -1.96
CA LEU A 66 -5.03 -6.13 -1.22
C LEU A 66 -5.52 -7.07 -0.09
N PRO A 67 -5.73 -8.38 -0.31
CA PRO A 67 -6.17 -9.29 0.76
C PRO A 67 -5.15 -9.43 1.89
N ILE A 68 -3.87 -9.34 1.58
CA ILE A 68 -2.78 -9.48 2.56
C ILE A 68 -2.77 -8.25 3.48
N TYR A 69 -2.80 -7.05 2.90
CA TYR A 69 -2.83 -5.82 3.70
C TYR A 69 -4.14 -5.67 4.49
N GLN A 70 -5.27 -6.03 3.89
CA GLN A 70 -6.55 -5.99 4.57
C GLN A 70 -6.59 -6.93 5.78
N THR A 71 -6.04 -8.15 5.65
CA THR A 71 -5.99 -9.09 6.77
C THR A 71 -5.01 -8.63 7.86
N ALA A 72 -3.84 -8.10 7.48
CA ALA A 72 -2.88 -7.54 8.45
C ALA A 72 -3.51 -6.39 9.26
N PHE A 73 -4.17 -5.43 8.59
CA PHE A 73 -4.82 -4.31 9.25
C PHE A 73 -6.00 -4.75 10.15
N SER A 74 -6.80 -5.71 9.67
CA SER A 74 -7.88 -6.31 10.47
C SER A 74 -7.35 -6.92 11.77
N LEU A 75 -6.22 -7.63 11.71
CA LEU A 75 -5.60 -8.26 12.88
C LEU A 75 -5.07 -7.22 13.87
N GLU A 76 -4.45 -6.13 13.40
CA GLU A 76 -4.00 -5.05 14.28
C GLU A 76 -5.17 -4.42 15.05
N ILE A 77 -6.29 -4.11 14.37
CA ILE A 77 -7.48 -3.55 15.04
C ILE A 77 -8.07 -4.55 16.03
N GLU A 78 -8.13 -5.84 15.68
CA GLU A 78 -8.63 -6.88 16.57
C GLU A 78 -7.77 -7.03 17.84
N ASP A 79 -6.45 -6.87 17.72
CA ASP A 79 -5.51 -6.88 18.83
C ASP A 79 -5.70 -5.63 19.73
N TYR A 80 -5.81 -4.45 19.13
CA TYR A 80 -6.13 -3.21 19.86
C TYR A 80 -7.48 -3.26 20.60
N LEU A 81 -8.48 -3.93 20.02
CA LEU A 81 -9.80 -4.11 20.63
C LEU A 81 -9.85 -5.27 21.64
N GLY A 82 -8.77 -6.04 21.80
CA GLY A 82 -8.70 -7.15 22.75
C GLY A 82 -9.67 -8.29 22.47
N ILE A 83 -10.00 -8.52 21.20
CA ILE A 83 -10.98 -9.53 20.78
C ILE A 83 -10.32 -10.90 20.79
N ASN A 84 -10.29 -11.49 21.98
CA ASN A 84 -9.73 -12.81 22.20
C ASN A 84 -10.84 -13.87 22.20
N VAL A 85 -10.55 -15.05 21.65
CA VAL A 85 -11.48 -16.22 21.56
C VAL A 85 -12.08 -16.54 22.94
N ALA A 86 -11.30 -16.29 24.00
CA ALA A 86 -11.67 -16.51 25.40
C ALA A 86 -12.80 -15.61 25.92
N ASN A 87 -12.99 -14.41 25.36
CA ASN A 87 -13.95 -13.42 25.90
C ASN A 87 -15.33 -13.43 25.21
N ILE A 88 -15.42 -13.81 23.93
CA ILE A 88 -16.61 -13.50 23.10
C ILE A 88 -17.28 -14.75 22.51
N GLY A 89 -16.55 -15.87 22.43
CA GLY A 89 -17.04 -17.14 21.87
C GLY A 89 -16.99 -17.21 20.32
N LYS A 90 -16.76 -18.42 19.78
CA LYS A 90 -16.44 -18.67 18.35
C LYS A 90 -17.38 -18.03 17.33
N ILE A 91 -18.69 -18.03 17.59
CA ILE A 91 -19.69 -17.54 16.63
C ILE A 91 -19.71 -16.01 16.57
N ARG A 92 -19.67 -15.35 17.73
CA ARG A 92 -19.66 -13.88 17.81
C ARG A 92 -18.34 -13.31 17.31
N GLU A 93 -17.23 -14.00 17.57
CA GLU A 93 -15.94 -13.67 17.01
C GLU A 93 -15.95 -13.73 15.47
N PHE A 94 -16.50 -14.78 14.88
CA PHE A 94 -16.61 -14.90 13.42
C PHE A 94 -17.44 -13.76 12.83
N ILE A 95 -18.60 -13.45 13.42
CA ILE A 95 -19.46 -12.34 12.97
C ILE A 95 -18.70 -11.00 13.08
N PHE A 96 -18.01 -10.76 14.19
CA PHE A 96 -17.27 -9.53 14.39
C PHE A 96 -16.12 -9.38 13.37
N ARG A 97 -15.35 -10.45 13.12
CA ARG A 97 -14.28 -10.47 12.11
C ARG A 97 -14.83 -10.17 10.71
N VAL A 98 -15.99 -10.73 10.35
CA VAL A 98 -16.64 -10.45 9.06
C VAL A 98 -17.10 -8.99 8.97
N LEU A 99 -17.74 -8.47 10.02
CA LEU A 99 -18.19 -7.08 10.07
C LEU A 99 -17.03 -6.09 10.00
N LEU A 100 -15.95 -6.33 10.74
CA LEU A 100 -14.77 -5.48 10.75
C LEU A 100 -14.10 -5.44 9.37
N ARG A 101 -13.99 -6.59 8.70
CA ARG A 101 -13.46 -6.65 7.32
C ARG A 101 -14.35 -5.92 6.33
N LEU A 102 -15.68 -6.06 6.43
CA LEU A 102 -16.63 -5.31 5.59
C LEU A 102 -16.52 -3.81 5.83
N LEU A 103 -16.44 -3.38 7.09
CA LEU A 103 -16.29 -1.98 7.47
C LEU A 103 -15.02 -1.38 6.85
N ILE A 104 -13.87 -2.06 6.97
CA ILE A 104 -12.61 -1.60 6.39
C ILE A 104 -12.74 -1.43 4.87
N VAL A 105 -13.32 -2.41 4.16
CA VAL A 105 -13.50 -2.32 2.70
C VAL A 105 -14.43 -1.17 2.32
N ILE A 106 -15.52 -0.98 3.06
CA ILE A 106 -16.48 0.11 2.80
C ILE A 106 -15.80 1.47 2.98
N ILE A 107 -15.07 1.67 4.09
CA ILE A 107 -14.37 2.93 4.37
C ILE A 107 -13.30 3.19 3.30
N THR A 108 -12.48 2.20 2.97
CA THR A 108 -11.43 2.35 1.94
C THR A 108 -12.02 2.64 0.56
N THR A 109 -13.12 1.97 0.19
CA THR A 109 -13.82 2.23 -1.08
C THR A 109 -14.44 3.62 -1.12
N TYR A 110 -15.02 4.06 -0.01
CA TYR A 110 -15.58 5.41 0.12
C TYR A 110 -14.49 6.48 -0.05
N LEU A 111 -13.33 6.31 0.59
CA LEU A 111 -12.18 7.20 0.42
C LEU A 111 -11.68 7.20 -1.04
N ALA A 112 -11.62 6.02 -1.67
CA ALA A 112 -11.19 5.89 -3.07
C ALA A 112 -12.13 6.61 -4.06
N VAL A 113 -13.44 6.66 -3.79
CA VAL A 113 -14.41 7.37 -4.64
C VAL A 113 -14.41 8.88 -4.37
N THR A 114 -14.22 9.29 -3.12
CA THR A 114 -14.33 10.70 -2.71
C THR A 114 -13.05 11.50 -2.91
N ILE A 115 -11.88 10.86 -2.88
CA ILE A 115 -10.58 11.52 -2.96
C ILE A 115 -9.95 11.25 -4.32
N PRO A 116 -10.11 12.16 -5.31
CA PRO A 116 -9.47 12.00 -6.60
C PRO A 116 -7.95 12.26 -6.56
N TYR A 117 -7.45 12.93 -5.50
CA TYR A 117 -6.05 13.32 -5.35
C TYR A 117 -5.27 12.32 -4.49
N PHE A 118 -4.89 11.19 -5.09
CA PHE A 118 -4.09 10.15 -4.41
C PHE A 118 -2.77 10.68 -3.85
N SER A 119 -2.12 11.61 -4.57
CA SER A 119 -0.83 12.19 -4.16
C SER A 119 -0.91 12.94 -2.83
N ASP A 120 -1.97 13.71 -2.61
CA ASP A 120 -2.12 14.53 -1.40
C ASP A 120 -2.41 13.66 -0.18
N LEU A 121 -3.21 12.60 -0.36
CA LEU A 121 -3.50 11.63 0.69
C LEU A 121 -2.22 10.87 1.10
N MET A 122 -1.41 10.44 0.13
CA MET A 122 -0.13 9.78 0.42
C MET A 122 0.87 10.72 1.12
N ALA A 123 0.90 12.00 0.74
CA ALA A 123 1.76 13.00 1.39
C ALA A 123 1.32 13.24 2.85
N LEU A 124 0.01 13.32 3.11
CA LEU A 124 -0.52 13.48 4.46
C LEU A 124 -0.21 12.27 5.34
N LEU A 125 -0.46 11.06 4.84
CA LEU A 125 -0.18 9.82 5.57
C LEU A 125 1.32 9.59 5.78
N GLY A 126 2.16 10.04 4.85
CA GLY A 126 3.62 9.92 4.96
C GLY A 126 4.29 10.99 5.84
N ALA A 127 3.57 12.07 6.18
CA ALA A 127 4.08 13.14 7.02
C ALA A 127 3.89 12.88 8.53
N SER A 128 3.00 11.94 8.90
CA SER A 128 2.77 11.48 10.28
C SER A 128 3.72 10.35 10.68
#